data_AF-A0A3B9GE70-F1
#
_entry.id   AF-A0A3B9GE70-F1
#
_cell.length_a   1.000
_cell.length_b   1.000
_cell.length_c   1.000
_cell.angle_alpha   90.00
_cell.angle_beta   90.00
_cell.angle_gamma   90.00
#
_symmetry.space_group_name_H-M   'P 1'
#
loop_
_entity.id
_entity.type
_entity.pdbx_description
1 polymer ?
#
loop_
_entity_poly.entity_id
_entity_poly.type
_entity_poly.pdbx_seq_one_letter_code
_entity_poly.pdbx_strand_id
1 'polypeptide(L)' 'MKTRSIIVALLILLCGTAMAAAQSQSLILEYVQGNDLTVTDPKGTVFTYASGGVFEGDSLAAGTILRTGPNTTVELRLK' A
#
# COMPACT_ATOMS: atom_id res chain seq x y z
N MET A 1 30.02 -0.12 34.46
CA MET A 1 28.67 0.50 34.43
C MET A 1 28.43 1.32 33.16
N LYS A 2 29.38 2.16 32.70
CA LYS A 2 29.25 2.97 31.48
C LYS A 2 28.95 2.18 30.18
N THR A 3 29.55 1.01 30.00
CA THR A 3 29.31 0.15 28.83
C THR A 3 27.90 -0.42 28.78
N ARG A 4 27.28 -0.71 29.93
CA ARG A 4 25.88 -1.16 30.01
C ARG A 4 24.90 -0.05 29.62
N SER A 5 25.16 1.20 30.03
CA SER A 5 24.33 2.35 29.63
C SER A 5 24.41 2.65 28.14
N ILE A 6 25.57 2.45 27.51
CA ILE A 6 25.74 2.66 26.05
C ILE A 6 24.96 1.60 25.26
N ILE A 7 25.01 0.34 25.68
CA ILE A 7 24.26 -0.75 25.02
C ILE A 7 22.76 -0.51 25.09
N VAL A 8 22.25 -0.07 26.24
CA VAL A 8 20.81 0.24 26.40
C VAL A 8 20.39 1.43 25.54
N ALA A 9 21.22 2.48 25.47
CA ALA A 9 20.93 3.62 24.60
C ALA A 9 20.91 3.24 23.11
N LEU A 10 21.82 2.36 22.68
CA LEU A 10 21.87 1.87 21.30
C LEU A 10 20.63 1.02 20.96
N LEU A 11 20.15 0.20 21.91
CA LEU A 11 18.97 -0.64 21.72
C LEU A 11 17.69 0.22 21.53
N ILE A 12 17.55 1.29 22.32
CA ILE A 12 16.42 2.22 22.22
C ILE A 12 16.46 2.97 20.89
N LEU A 13 17.65 3.39 20.44
CA LEU A 13 17.82 4.06 19.15
C LEU A 13 17.47 3.13 17.98
N LEU A 14 17.84 1.85 18.06
CA LEU A 14 17.50 0.83 17.05
C LEU A 14 15.99 0.53 17.00
N CYS A 15 15.30 0.54 18.14
CA CYS A 15 13.85 0.39 18.17
C CYS A 15 13.12 1.59 17.56
N GLY A 16 13.67 2.79 17.70
CA GLY A 16 13.07 4.01 17.13
C GLY A 16 13.09 4.05 15.60
N THR A 17 14.13 3.51 14.96
CA THR A 17 14.25 3.52 13.49
C THR A 17 13.32 2.54 12.79
N ALA A 18 12.94 1.44 13.45
CA ALA A 18 12.00 0.45 12.89
C ALA A 18 10.57 1.02 12.71
N MET A 19 10.18 2.02 13.49
CA MET A 19 8.83 2.59 13.42
C MET A 19 8.67 3.64 12.30
N ALA A 20 9.76 4.28 11.87
CA ALA A 20 9.72 5.28 10.79
C ALA A 20 9.58 4.65 9.39
N ALA A 21 10.05 3.41 9.21
CA ALA A 21 9.91 2.67 7.95
C ALA A 21 8.49 2.11 7.71
N ALA A 22 7.61 2.19 8.72
CA ALA A 22 6.24 1.67 8.65
C ALA A 22 5.20 2.71 8.20
N GLN A 23 5.63 3.91 7.78
CA GLN A 23 4.73 4.89 7.18
C GLN A 23 4.36 4.43 5.76
N SER A 24 3.47 3.45 5.71
CA SER A 24 2.96 2.85 4.48
C SER A 24 1.99 3.84 3.86
N GLN A 25 2.43 4.54 2.81
CA GLN A 25 1.50 5.28 1.95
C GLN A 25 0.47 4.29 1.39
N SER A 26 -0.82 4.59 1.57
CA SER A 26 -1.89 3.82 0.95
C SER A 26 -2.58 4.67 -0.10
N LEU A 27 -2.79 4.11 -1.28
CA LEU A 27 -3.63 4.74 -2.29
C LEU A 27 -5.06 4.26 -2.07
N ILE A 28 -6.04 5.13 -2.28
CA ILE A 28 -7.45 4.75 -2.29
C ILE A 28 -7.91 4.75 -3.74
N LEU A 29 -8.62 3.69 -4.13
CA LEU A 29 -9.35 3.66 -5.40
C LEU A 29 -10.54 4.64 -5.28
N GLU A 30 -10.43 5.85 -5.82
CA GLU A 30 -11.43 6.88 -5.60
C GLU A 30 -12.62 6.74 -6.54
N TYR A 31 -12.35 6.50 -7.82
CA TYR A 31 -13.37 6.40 -8.84
C TYR A 31 -12.92 5.51 -10.01
N VAL A 32 -13.85 4.72 -10.55
CA VAL A 32 -13.63 3.89 -11.74
C VAL A 32 -14.70 4.21 -12.77
N GLN A 33 -14.27 4.69 -13.95
CA GLN A 33 -15.15 4.85 -15.12
C GLN A 33 -14.84 3.75 -16.13
N GLY A 34 -15.73 2.77 -16.24
CA GLY A 34 -15.54 1.59 -17.08
C GLY A 34 -15.59 0.31 -16.25
N ASN A 35 -15.26 -0.83 -16.85
CA ASN A 35 -15.34 -2.13 -16.17
C ASN A 35 -14.06 -2.97 -16.32
N ASP A 36 -13.12 -2.55 -17.15
CA ASP A 36 -11.88 -3.28 -17.41
C ASP A 36 -10.76 -2.73 -16.52
N LEU A 37 -10.84 -3.07 -15.24
CA LEU A 37 -9.80 -2.80 -14.26
C LEU A 37 -9.35 -4.12 -13.63
N THR A 38 -8.05 -4.37 -13.70
CA THR A 38 -7.35 -5.46 -13.00
C THR A 38 -6.40 -4.86 -11.97
N VAL A 39 -6.44 -5.38 -10.75
CA VAL A 39 -5.59 -4.97 -9.63
C VAL A 39 -4.79 -6.18 -9.18
N THR A 40 -3.47 -6.10 -9.24
CA THR A 40 -2.58 -7.17 -8.75
C THR A 40 -1.91 -6.70 -7.47
N ASP A 41 -2.14 -7.40 -6.37
CA ASP A 41 -1.53 -7.08 -5.09
C ASP A 41 -0.01 -7.36 -5.09
N PRO A 42 0.73 -6.88 -4.07
CA PRO A 42 2.17 -7.13 -3.98
C PRO A 42 2.57 -8.61 -3.82
N LYS A 43 1.61 -9.49 -3.51
CA LYS A 43 1.80 -10.94 -3.38
C LYS A 43 1.47 -11.68 -4.68
N GLY A 44 1.00 -10.98 -5.71
CA GLY A 44 0.61 -11.52 -7.01
C GLY A 44 -0.85 -11.95 -7.12
N THR A 45 -1.69 -11.73 -6.11
CA THR A 45 -3.13 -11.99 -6.19
C THR A 45 -3.78 -11.00 -7.13
N VAL A 46 -4.63 -11.49 -8.03
CA VAL A 46 -5.30 -10.67 -9.04
C VAL A 46 -6.77 -10.52 -8.68
N PHE A 47 -7.23 -9.27 -8.63
CA PHE A 47 -8.62 -8.85 -8.43
C PHE A 47 -9.10 -8.14 -9.70
N THR A 48 -10.37 -8.33 -10.05
CA THR A 48 -10.98 -7.62 -11.18
C THR A 48 -12.20 -6.85 -10.73
N TYR A 49 -12.33 -5.63 -11.22
CA TYR A 49 -13.46 -4.76 -10.90
C TYR A 49 -14.79 -5.36 -11.41
N ALA A 50 -14.79 -5.90 -12.64
CA ALA A 50 -15.96 -6.56 -13.23
C ALA A 50 -16.52 -7.75 -12.44
N SER A 51 -15.69 -8.42 -11.64
CA SER A 51 -16.13 -9.54 -10.79
C SER A 51 -16.55 -9.11 -9.38
N GLY A 52 -16.42 -7.82 -9.05
CA GLY A 52 -16.58 -7.32 -7.69
C GLY A 52 -15.43 -7.72 -6.75
N GLY A 53 -14.23 -7.96 -7.28
CA GLY A 53 -13.05 -8.29 -6.48
C GLY A 53 -12.37 -7.07 -5.85
N VAL A 54 -12.72 -5.86 -6.31
CA VAL A 54 -12.21 -4.58 -5.83
C VAL A 54 -13.25 -3.49 -6.12
N PHE A 55 -13.39 -2.51 -5.23
CA PHE A 55 -14.40 -1.44 -5.30
C PHE A 55 -13.80 -0.06 -5.02
N GLU A 56 -14.50 0.99 -5.45
CA GLU A 56 -14.21 2.35 -4.99
C GLU A 56 -14.26 2.45 -3.46
N GLY A 57 -13.31 3.19 -2.89
CA GLY A 57 -13.05 3.29 -1.47
C GLY A 57 -12.04 2.28 -0.95
N ASP A 58 -11.71 1.23 -1.71
CA ASP A 58 -10.73 0.24 -1.28
C ASP A 58 -9.33 0.86 -1.19
N SER A 59 -8.61 0.48 -0.13
CA SER A 59 -7.22 0.87 0.07
C SER A 59 -6.30 -0.11 -0.64
N LEU A 60 -5.46 0.41 -1.52
CA LEU A 60 -4.45 -0.31 -2.28
C LEU A 60 -3.11 -0.25 -1.53
N ALA A 61 -2.52 -1.42 -1.33
CA ALA A 61 -1.21 -1.54 -0.70
C ALA A 61 -0.11 -1.00 -1.62
N ALA A 62 0.97 -0.49 -1.03
CA ALA A 62 2.16 -0.12 -1.78
C ALA A 62 2.72 -1.33 -2.56
N GLY A 63 3.06 -1.13 -3.83
CA GLY A 63 3.49 -2.21 -4.74
C GLY A 63 2.36 -2.89 -5.52
N THR A 64 1.11 -2.46 -5.34
CA THR A 64 -0.01 -2.90 -6.17
C THR A 64 0.16 -2.42 -7.61
N ILE A 65 -0.15 -3.28 -8.58
CA ILE A 65 -0.13 -2.96 -10.01
C ILE A 65 -1.58 -2.81 -10.49
N LEU A 66 -1.88 -1.70 -11.18
CA LEU A 66 -3.18 -1.47 -11.80
C LEU A 66 -3.04 -1.57 -13.32
N ARG A 67 -3.97 -2.27 -13.97
CA ARG A 67 -4.08 -2.33 -15.42
C ARG A 67 -5.51 -1.98 -15.83
N THR A 68 -5.63 -0.97 -16.68
CA THR A 68 -6.90 -0.55 -17.27
C THR A 68 -7.01 -1.01 -18.71
N GLY A 69 -8.24 -1.24 -19.16
CA GLY A 69 -8.58 -1.38 -20.57
C GLY A 69 -8.58 -0.03 -21.30
N PRO A 70 -8.70 -0.06 -22.65
CA PRO A 70 -8.58 1.14 -23.49
C PRO A 70 -9.65 2.22 -23.22
N ASN A 71 -10.80 1.84 -22.67
CA ASN A 71 -11.91 2.74 -22.35
C ASN A 71 -12.18 2.85 -20.84
N THR A 72 -11.23 2.42 -20.00
CA THR A 72 -11.38 2.48 -18.54
C THR A 72 -10.45 3.53 -17.95
N THR A 73 -11.03 4.43 -17.16
CA THR A 73 -10.30 5.47 -16.42
C THR A 73 -10.43 5.22 -14.93
N VAL A 74 -9.36 5.46 -14.18
CA VAL A 74 -9.28 5.22 -12.74
C VAL A 74 -8.67 6.43 -12.06
N GLU A 75 -9.30 6.89 -11.00
CA GLU A 75 -8.79 7.95 -10.13
C GLU A 75 -8.31 7.38 -8.82
N LEU A 76 -7.14 7.84 -8.37
CA LEU A 76 -6.48 7.37 -7.16
C LEU A 76 -6.17 8.55 -6.24
N ARG A 77 -6.45 8.37 -4.95
CA ARG A 77 -6.14 9.37 -3.92
C ARG A 77 -5.05 8.87 -2.98
N LEU A 78 -4.05 9.70 -2.74
CA LEU A 78 -3.08 9.45 -1.66
C LEU A 78 -3.76 9.67 -0.30
N LYS A 79 -3.58 8.70 0.60
CA LYS A 79 -4.01 8.78 1.99
C LYS A 79 -2.81 8.95 2.92
#